data_AF-A0A972WFT8-F1
#
_entry.id   AF-A0A972WFT8-F1
#
_cell.length_a   1.000
_cell.length_b   1.000
_cell.length_c   1.000
_cell.angle_alpha   90.00
_cell.angle_beta   90.00
_cell.angle_gamma   90.00
#
_symmetry.space_group_name_H-M   'P 1'
#
loop_
_entity.id
_entity.type
_entity.pdbx_description
1 polymer ?
#
loop_
_entity_poly.entity_id
_entity_poly.type
_entity_poly.pdbx_seq_one_letter_code
_entity_poly.pdbx_strand_id
1 'polypeptide(L)'
;MAVKPLIFCALSFFSVAVFSTVGQAAPQILGLVATATPLPLTCSDGQCTVEVSGVCLQQARPAPLAGTPYQAAAGAELRLIVETENGLRRSRNIAALARFTAKRTFNAIAVTVLQSAIDEMGGAGAHAMLAIGPGVSLLPVASADDLSPQSQQEISDVTGPLRTVAEAAVGRDPLTLGTTRLLAHMVNRLPMEAAFDAERIGAVRAQTLDARTRAAMPAASRQAEQILETCRELLRVERQPSLRACLGYQHDILNAEITHSVWRSLRPGS
;
A
#
# COMPACT_ATOMS: atom_id res chain seq x y z
N MET A 1 -75.41 -34.53 -29.66
CA MET A 1 -74.18 -34.21 -30.43
C MET A 1 -73.12 -33.74 -29.46
N ALA A 2 -71.89 -34.16 -29.70
CA ALA A 2 -70.82 -34.34 -28.71
C ALA A 2 -69.70 -33.29 -28.86
N VAL A 3 -69.23 -32.75 -27.71
CA VAL A 3 -67.85 -32.36 -27.31
C VAL A 3 -67.19 -31.21 -28.14
N LYS A 4 -66.64 -30.12 -27.57
CA LYS A 4 -65.42 -30.05 -26.74
C LYS A 4 -65.27 -28.69 -26.03
N PRO A 5 -64.84 -28.65 -24.75
CA PRO A 5 -64.36 -27.43 -24.11
C PRO A 5 -62.86 -27.20 -24.42
N LEU A 6 -62.50 -25.95 -24.69
CA LEU A 6 -61.12 -25.50 -24.90
C LEU A 6 -60.33 -25.59 -23.58
N ILE A 7 -59.20 -26.29 -23.63
CA ILE A 7 -58.20 -26.37 -22.55
C ILE A 7 -57.28 -25.15 -22.69
N PHE A 8 -57.29 -24.25 -21.70
CA PHE A 8 -56.30 -23.20 -21.54
C PHE A 8 -55.06 -23.76 -20.84
N CYS A 9 -53.96 -23.96 -21.58
CA CYS A 9 -52.65 -24.24 -20.99
C CYS A 9 -52.02 -22.92 -20.49
N ALA A 10 -51.95 -22.76 -19.17
CA ALA A 10 -51.15 -21.71 -18.54
C ALA A 10 -49.66 -22.09 -18.60
N LEU A 11 -48.90 -21.40 -19.45
CA LEU A 11 -47.43 -21.48 -19.45
C LEU A 11 -46.87 -20.55 -18.36
N SER A 12 -46.53 -21.13 -17.20
CA SER A 12 -45.71 -20.45 -16.20
C SER A 12 -44.27 -20.38 -16.70
N PHE A 13 -43.84 -19.20 -17.16
CA PHE A 13 -42.44 -18.89 -17.41
C PHE A 13 -41.69 -18.76 -16.08
N PHE A 14 -40.91 -19.79 -15.73
CA PHE A 14 -39.99 -19.76 -14.60
C PHE A 14 -38.67 -19.12 -15.09
N SER A 15 -38.55 -17.79 -14.95
CA SER A 15 -37.32 -17.06 -15.27
C SER A 15 -36.24 -17.37 -14.23
N VAL A 16 -35.35 -18.32 -14.54
CA VAL A 16 -34.13 -18.54 -13.75
C VAL A 16 -33.15 -17.41 -14.07
N ALA A 17 -33.05 -16.44 -13.16
CA ALA A 17 -32.01 -15.42 -13.20
C ALA A 17 -30.66 -16.09 -12.88
N VAL A 18 -29.89 -16.42 -13.91
CA VAL A 18 -28.50 -16.84 -13.78
C VAL A 18 -27.68 -15.58 -13.48
N PHE A 19 -27.39 -15.35 -12.19
CA PHE A 19 -26.37 -14.38 -11.80
C PHE A 19 -25.00 -14.97 -12.13
N SER A 20 -24.45 -14.60 -13.29
CA SER A 20 -23.05 -14.89 -13.62
C SER A 20 -22.15 -14.07 -12.68
N THR A 21 -21.60 -14.70 -11.66
CA THR A 21 -20.46 -14.13 -10.93
C THR A 21 -19.26 -14.15 -11.88
N VAL A 22 -18.94 -12.99 -12.45
CA VAL A 22 -17.70 -12.83 -13.23
C VAL A 22 -16.54 -12.93 -12.24
N GLY A 23 -15.96 -14.11 -12.11
CA GLY A 23 -14.78 -14.32 -11.27
C GLY A 23 -13.64 -13.40 -11.72
N GLN A 24 -13.07 -12.65 -10.79
CA GLN A 24 -11.98 -11.72 -11.06
C GLN A 24 -10.64 -12.49 -11.01
N ALA A 25 -9.81 -12.33 -12.04
CA ALA A 25 -8.45 -12.88 -12.05
C ALA A 25 -7.62 -12.33 -10.89
N ALA A 26 -6.76 -13.15 -10.28
CA ALA A 26 -5.85 -12.69 -9.22
C ALA A 26 -5.09 -11.42 -9.66
N PRO A 27 -5.13 -10.36 -8.83
CA PRO A 27 -4.35 -9.15 -9.09
C PRO A 27 -2.85 -9.43 -8.97
N GLN A 28 -2.04 -8.46 -9.37
CA GLN A 28 -0.58 -8.62 -9.38
C GLN A 28 0.00 -8.87 -7.98
N ILE A 29 1.10 -9.62 -7.92
CA ILE A 29 2.07 -9.62 -6.83
C ILE A 29 2.69 -8.22 -6.75
N LEU A 30 2.82 -7.74 -5.52
CA LEU A 30 3.40 -6.43 -5.24
C LEU A 30 4.78 -6.60 -4.63
N GLY A 31 5.71 -5.73 -5.01
CA GLY A 31 6.92 -5.48 -4.23
C GLY A 31 6.68 -4.33 -3.28
N LEU A 32 7.05 -4.45 -2.01
CA LEU A 32 7.09 -3.28 -1.12
C LEU A 32 8.40 -2.53 -1.31
N VAL A 33 8.33 -1.20 -1.33
CA VAL A 33 9.52 -0.34 -1.39
C VAL A 33 10.18 -0.33 -0.01
N ALA A 34 11.46 -0.66 0.05
CA ALA A 34 12.22 -0.64 1.30
C ALA A 34 12.23 0.77 1.91
N THR A 35 12.07 0.85 3.22
CA THR A 35 12.10 2.12 3.96
C THR A 35 13.54 2.51 4.27
N ALA A 36 13.90 3.77 4.05
CA ALA A 36 15.20 4.31 4.50
C ALA A 36 15.22 4.56 6.01
N THR A 37 14.08 4.97 6.56
CA THR A 37 13.85 5.20 7.99
C THR A 37 12.51 4.58 8.38
N PRO A 38 12.35 4.04 9.61
CA PRO A 38 11.10 3.44 10.05
C PRO A 38 9.92 4.42 9.98
N LEU A 39 8.79 3.97 9.44
CA LEU A 39 7.56 4.76 9.30
C LEU A 39 6.73 4.66 10.59
N PRO A 40 6.22 5.77 11.15
CA PRO A 40 5.39 5.72 12.35
C PRO A 40 4.05 5.04 12.06
N LEU A 41 3.56 4.23 13.01
CA LEU A 41 2.21 3.69 12.96
C LEU A 41 1.22 4.67 13.62
N THR A 42 0.00 4.72 13.10
CA THR A 42 -1.14 5.37 13.75
C THR A 42 -2.03 4.30 14.36
N CYS A 43 -2.29 4.40 15.66
CA CYS A 43 -3.09 3.43 16.39
C CYS A 43 -4.47 3.98 16.73
N SER A 44 -5.51 3.24 16.39
CA SER A 44 -6.91 3.50 16.77
C SER A 44 -7.67 2.17 16.84
N ASP A 45 -8.66 2.08 17.74
CA ASP A 45 -9.57 0.93 17.84
C ASP A 45 -8.85 -0.43 17.94
N GLY A 46 -7.77 -0.49 18.72
CA GLY A 46 -6.99 -1.71 18.94
C GLY A 46 -6.14 -2.17 17.75
N GLN A 47 -6.02 -1.34 16.70
CA GLN A 47 -5.21 -1.61 15.51
C GLN A 47 -4.24 -0.48 15.25
N CYS A 48 -3.01 -0.82 14.87
CA CYS A 48 -2.00 0.14 14.43
C CYS A 48 -1.73 -0.05 12.95
N THR A 49 -1.89 1.04 12.19
CA THR A 49 -1.79 1.03 10.74
C THR A 49 -0.73 2.00 10.25
N VAL A 50 -0.03 1.61 9.19
CA VAL A 50 0.89 2.46 8.43
C VAL A 50 0.65 2.20 6.94
N GLU A 51 0.78 3.24 6.12
CA GLU A 51 0.77 3.12 4.66
C GLU A 51 2.20 3.03 4.13
N VAL A 52 2.49 1.98 3.36
CA VAL A 52 3.80 1.78 2.72
C VAL A 52 3.65 1.82 1.20
N SER A 53 4.71 2.21 0.51
CA SER A 53 4.71 2.26 -0.96
C SER A 53 4.84 0.85 -1.54
N GLY A 54 3.99 0.52 -2.52
CA GLY A 54 4.02 -0.74 -3.25
C GLY A 54 4.27 -0.53 -4.74
N VAL A 55 4.91 -1.49 -5.40
CA VAL A 55 5.10 -1.51 -6.86
C VAL A 55 4.52 -2.79 -7.43
N CYS A 56 3.89 -2.68 -8.59
CA CYS A 56 3.37 -3.83 -9.32
C CYS A 56 4.51 -4.60 -10.00
N LEU A 57 4.55 -5.93 -9.86
CA LEU A 57 5.61 -6.76 -10.44
C LEU A 57 5.21 -7.48 -11.74
N GLN A 58 3.95 -7.44 -12.15
CA GLN A 58 3.42 -8.22 -13.28
C GLN A 58 2.56 -7.37 -14.20
N GLN A 59 3.18 -6.59 -15.10
CA GLN A 59 2.48 -5.62 -15.97
C GLN A 59 1.23 -6.18 -16.68
N ALA A 60 1.22 -7.47 -17.04
CA ALA A 60 0.11 -8.12 -17.73
C ALA A 60 -1.11 -8.47 -16.85
N ARG A 61 -0.98 -8.42 -15.51
CA ARG A 61 -2.08 -8.71 -14.57
C ARG A 61 -2.84 -7.42 -14.20
N PRO A 62 -4.11 -7.51 -13.78
CA PRO A 62 -4.85 -6.34 -13.32
C PRO A 62 -4.21 -5.77 -12.04
N ALA A 63 -4.16 -4.44 -11.95
CA ALA A 63 -3.81 -3.76 -10.71
C ALA A 63 -4.84 -4.10 -9.61
N PRO A 64 -4.43 -4.22 -8.35
CA PRO A 64 -5.39 -4.46 -7.26
C PRO A 64 -6.34 -3.28 -7.11
N LEU A 65 -7.60 -3.61 -6.82
CA LEU A 65 -8.57 -2.63 -6.34
C LEU A 65 -8.28 -2.27 -4.88
N ALA A 66 -8.76 -1.11 -4.45
CA ALA A 66 -8.76 -0.76 -3.02
C ALA A 66 -9.51 -1.84 -2.22
N GLY A 67 -8.97 -2.20 -1.06
CA GLY A 67 -9.51 -3.28 -0.22
C GLY A 67 -8.97 -4.68 -0.55
N THR A 68 -8.23 -4.86 -1.65
CA THR A 68 -7.67 -6.18 -2.01
C THR A 68 -6.74 -6.68 -0.89
N PRO A 69 -6.99 -7.88 -0.32
CA PRO A 69 -6.16 -8.45 0.73
C PRO A 69 -4.90 -9.11 0.18
N TYR A 70 -3.81 -9.01 0.95
CA TYR A 70 -2.51 -9.58 0.62
C TYR A 70 -1.90 -10.29 1.84
N GLN A 71 -0.98 -11.19 1.55
CA GLN A 71 -0.10 -11.83 2.53
C GLN A 71 1.37 -11.64 2.14
N ALA A 72 2.27 -11.60 3.12
CA ALA A 72 3.69 -11.53 2.84
C ALA A 72 4.18 -12.84 2.19
N ALA A 73 5.08 -12.72 1.21
CA ALA A 73 5.80 -13.87 0.66
C ALA A 73 6.75 -14.47 1.72
N ALA A 74 7.17 -15.72 1.52
CA ALA A 74 8.12 -16.38 2.41
C ALA A 74 9.44 -15.58 2.51
N GLY A 75 9.99 -15.49 3.72
CA GLY A 75 11.23 -14.76 3.98
C GLY A 75 11.10 -13.23 3.98
N ALA A 76 9.89 -12.68 3.94
CA ALA A 76 9.68 -11.24 4.02
C ALA A 76 10.16 -10.66 5.36
N GLU A 77 10.96 -9.60 5.27
CA GLU A 77 11.52 -8.89 6.41
C GLU A 77 10.76 -7.58 6.67
N LEU A 78 9.76 -7.64 7.55
CA LEU A 78 9.03 -6.48 8.04
C LEU A 78 9.27 -6.34 9.53
N ARG A 79 9.97 -5.29 9.96
CA ARG A 79 10.32 -5.12 11.38
C ARG A 79 9.43 -4.09 12.05
N LEU A 80 8.59 -4.55 12.98
CA LEU A 80 7.94 -3.67 13.95
C LEU A 80 8.99 -3.27 14.99
N ILE A 81 9.14 -1.97 15.18
CA ILE A 81 10.04 -1.36 16.15
C ILE A 81 9.17 -0.63 17.18
N VAL A 82 9.36 -0.96 18.45
CA VAL A 82 8.71 -0.30 19.57
C VAL A 82 9.77 0.43 20.37
N GLU A 83 9.59 1.74 20.51
CA GLU A 83 10.43 2.62 21.32
C GLU A 83 9.62 3.15 22.49
N THR A 84 9.95 2.69 23.69
CA THR A 84 9.30 3.10 24.94
C THR A 84 9.79 4.48 25.38
N GLU A 85 9.07 5.11 26.32
CA GLU A 85 9.39 6.45 26.82
C GLU A 85 10.81 6.57 27.41
N ASN A 86 11.35 5.49 27.96
CA ASN A 86 12.73 5.43 28.48
C ASN A 86 13.80 5.19 27.39
N GLY A 87 13.42 5.20 26.11
CA GLY A 87 14.31 5.03 24.96
C GLY A 87 14.71 3.58 24.66
N LEU A 88 14.15 2.58 25.37
CA LEU A 88 14.39 1.18 25.04
C LEU A 88 13.73 0.83 23.70
N ARG A 89 14.53 0.29 22.78
CA ARG A 89 14.07 -0.16 21.46
C ARG A 89 13.99 -1.67 21.39
N ARG A 90 12.84 -2.19 21.00
CA ARG A 90 12.61 -3.61 20.71
C ARG A 90 12.15 -3.75 19.27
N SER A 91 12.59 -4.83 18.61
CA SER A 91 12.29 -5.08 17.19
C SER A 91 11.88 -6.54 16.99
N ARG A 92 10.86 -6.79 16.16
CA ARG A 92 10.37 -8.12 15.83
C ARG A 92 9.95 -8.18 14.35
N ASN A 93 10.22 -9.29 13.66
CA ASN A 93 9.64 -9.53 12.34
C ASN A 93 8.14 -9.83 12.47
N ILE A 94 7.29 -9.08 11.77
CA ILE A 94 5.82 -9.13 11.85
C ILE A 94 5.16 -9.62 10.56
N ALA A 95 5.92 -10.11 9.58
CA ALA A 95 5.39 -10.55 8.29
C ALA A 95 4.20 -11.51 8.39
N ALA A 96 4.22 -12.44 9.37
CA ALA A 96 3.14 -13.41 9.60
C ALA A 96 2.00 -12.88 10.49
N LEU A 97 2.18 -11.72 11.15
CA LEU A 97 1.20 -11.14 12.07
C LEU A 97 0.46 -9.94 11.47
N ALA A 98 1.04 -9.32 10.44
CA ALA A 98 0.44 -8.17 9.78
C ALA A 98 -0.61 -8.57 8.76
N ARG A 99 -1.64 -7.74 8.69
CA ARG A 99 -2.61 -7.73 7.59
C ARG A 99 -2.19 -6.69 6.56
N PHE A 100 -2.22 -7.07 5.29
CA PHE A 100 -1.88 -6.19 4.18
C PHE A 100 -3.13 -5.93 3.34
N THR A 101 -3.37 -4.68 2.98
CA THR A 101 -4.54 -4.32 2.17
C THR A 101 -4.19 -3.18 1.22
N ALA A 102 -4.51 -3.34 -0.06
CA ALA A 102 -4.38 -2.28 -1.06
C ALA A 102 -5.29 -1.09 -0.68
N LYS A 103 -4.77 0.14 -0.68
CA LYS A 103 -5.55 1.36 -0.36
C LYS A 103 -5.84 2.19 -1.59
N ARG A 104 -4.78 2.65 -2.26
CA ARG A 104 -4.87 3.44 -3.50
C ARG A 104 -4.20 2.63 -4.59
N THR A 105 -4.95 1.62 -5.06
CA THR A 105 -4.46 0.55 -5.93
C THR A 105 -3.21 -0.11 -5.35
N PHE A 106 -2.13 -0.25 -6.12
CA PHE A 106 -0.85 -0.79 -5.68
C PHE A 106 0.07 0.24 -5.03
N ASN A 107 -0.20 1.54 -5.20
CA ASN A 107 0.73 2.59 -4.79
C ASN A 107 0.87 2.69 -3.29
N ALA A 108 -0.21 2.44 -2.55
CA ALA A 108 -0.23 2.50 -1.10
C ALA A 108 -0.87 1.24 -0.51
N ILE A 109 -0.12 0.57 0.36
CA ILE A 109 -0.53 -0.64 1.06
C ILE A 109 -0.66 -0.31 2.54
N ALA A 110 -1.85 -0.53 3.09
CA ALA A 110 -2.03 -0.51 4.53
C ALA A 110 -1.43 -1.78 5.13
N VAL A 111 -0.49 -1.59 6.06
CA VAL A 111 0.02 -2.65 6.93
C VAL A 111 -0.60 -2.42 8.31
N THR A 112 -1.41 -3.36 8.74
CA THR A 112 -2.10 -3.29 10.03
C THR A 112 -1.62 -4.40 10.95
N VAL A 113 -1.28 -4.04 12.18
CA VAL A 113 -0.97 -4.97 13.27
C VAL A 113 -1.91 -4.71 14.43
N LEU A 114 -2.19 -5.74 15.23
CA LEU A 114 -2.98 -5.58 16.45
C LEU A 114 -2.16 -4.81 17.50
N GLN A 115 -2.82 -3.92 18.24
CA GLN A 115 -2.21 -3.18 19.35
C GLN A 115 -1.61 -4.14 20.39
N SER A 116 -2.26 -5.29 20.63
CA SER A 116 -1.76 -6.31 21.54
C SER A 116 -0.36 -6.81 21.18
N ALA A 117 -0.02 -6.90 19.89
CA ALA A 117 1.31 -7.31 19.45
C ALA A 117 2.39 -6.27 19.79
N ILE A 118 2.01 -4.98 19.87
CA ILE A 118 2.88 -3.89 20.33
C ILE A 118 2.99 -3.92 21.86
N ASP A 119 1.86 -4.12 22.55
CA ASP A 119 1.82 -4.18 24.01
C ASP A 119 2.63 -5.36 24.57
N GLU A 120 2.58 -6.53 23.92
CA GLU A 120 3.43 -7.70 24.21
C GLU A 120 4.92 -7.38 24.10
N MET A 121 5.29 -6.42 23.25
CA MET A 121 6.67 -5.93 23.16
C MET A 121 7.00 -4.90 24.25
N GLY A 122 6.13 -4.69 25.24
CA GLY A 122 6.26 -3.67 26.28
C GLY A 122 5.89 -2.27 25.78
N GLY A 123 5.08 -2.18 24.73
CA GLY A 123 4.77 -0.95 24.01
C GLY A 123 3.52 -0.20 24.44
N ALA A 124 2.98 -0.46 25.63
CA ALA A 124 1.84 0.30 26.14
C ALA A 124 2.20 1.79 26.23
N GLY A 125 1.57 2.63 25.38
CA GLY A 125 1.89 4.05 25.26
C GLY A 125 3.19 4.38 24.49
N ALA A 126 3.85 3.38 23.90
CA ALA A 126 5.11 3.56 23.19
C ALA A 126 4.94 4.02 21.74
N HIS A 127 6.01 4.57 21.17
CA HIS A 127 6.05 4.89 19.74
C HIS A 127 6.34 3.62 18.92
N ALA A 128 5.37 3.19 18.13
CA ALA A 128 5.52 2.08 17.21
C ALA A 128 5.89 2.57 15.79
N MET A 129 6.85 1.90 15.17
CA MET A 129 7.31 2.19 13.81
C MET A 129 7.47 0.89 13.01
N LEU A 130 7.34 0.96 11.69
CA LEU A 130 7.54 -0.14 10.77
C LEU A 130 8.73 0.13 9.85
N ALA A 131 9.67 -0.80 9.79
CA ALA A 131 10.72 -0.83 8.77
C ALA A 131 10.46 -1.95 7.77
N ILE A 132 10.51 -1.62 6.49
CA ILE A 132 10.40 -2.58 5.38
C ILE A 132 11.81 -2.87 4.86
N GLY A 133 12.20 -4.14 4.90
CA GLY A 133 13.45 -4.61 4.31
C GLY A 133 13.41 -4.64 2.77
N PRO A 134 14.59 -4.78 2.12
CA PRO A 134 14.66 -4.96 0.68
C PRO A 134 14.01 -6.29 0.27
N GLY A 135 13.50 -6.35 -0.96
CA GLY A 135 13.01 -7.60 -1.55
C GLY A 135 11.66 -8.11 -1.02
N VAL A 136 11.01 -7.38 -0.09
CA VAL A 136 9.69 -7.79 0.40
C VAL A 136 8.68 -7.82 -0.74
N SER A 137 7.95 -8.93 -0.83
CA SER A 137 6.89 -9.15 -1.81
C SER A 137 5.60 -9.54 -1.11
N LEU A 138 4.46 -9.15 -1.68
CA LEU A 138 3.12 -9.47 -1.21
C LEU A 138 2.37 -10.27 -2.27
N LEU A 139 1.81 -11.39 -1.86
CA LEU A 139 0.96 -12.25 -2.67
C LEU A 139 -0.50 -11.89 -2.42
N PRO A 140 -1.34 -11.73 -3.45
CA PRO A 140 -2.77 -11.59 -3.23
C PRO A 140 -3.30 -12.84 -2.52
N VAL A 141 -4.22 -12.66 -1.58
CA VAL A 141 -4.89 -13.81 -0.94
C VAL A 141 -5.75 -14.50 -2.01
N ALA A 142 -5.59 -15.81 -2.14
CA ALA A 142 -6.31 -16.60 -3.13
C ALA A 142 -7.83 -16.52 -2.92
N SER A 143 -8.57 -16.41 -4.02
CA SER A 143 -10.04 -16.50 -4.03
C SER A 143 -10.46 -17.81 -4.69
N ALA A 144 -11.51 -18.45 -4.15
CA ALA A 144 -12.08 -19.66 -4.76
C ALA A 144 -12.72 -19.38 -6.14
N ASP A 145 -13.12 -18.13 -6.39
CA ASP A 145 -13.74 -17.68 -7.64
C ASP A 145 -12.72 -17.10 -8.65
N ASP A 146 -11.42 -17.29 -8.40
CA ASP A 146 -10.37 -16.78 -9.28
C ASP A 146 -10.31 -17.60 -10.58
N LEU A 147 -10.63 -16.95 -11.70
CA LEU A 147 -10.60 -17.59 -13.03
C LEU A 147 -9.17 -17.73 -13.59
N SER A 148 -8.17 -17.10 -12.98
CA SER A 148 -6.79 -17.09 -13.44
C SER A 148 -5.81 -17.01 -12.25
N PRO A 149 -5.80 -18.04 -11.38
CA PRO A 149 -4.91 -18.09 -10.23
C PRO A 149 -3.44 -18.02 -10.64
N GLN A 150 -2.62 -17.49 -9.73
CA GLN A 150 -1.17 -17.46 -9.95
C GLN A 150 -0.59 -18.86 -9.80
N SER A 151 0.21 -19.27 -10.78
CA SER A 151 0.91 -20.55 -10.67
C SER A 151 2.05 -20.48 -9.65
N GLN A 152 2.45 -21.61 -9.08
CA GLN A 152 3.56 -21.64 -8.14
C GLN A 152 4.89 -21.20 -8.77
N GLN A 153 5.09 -21.53 -10.05
CA GLN A 153 6.26 -21.09 -10.81
C GLN A 153 6.27 -19.58 -10.99
N GLU A 154 5.13 -18.99 -11.38
CA GLU A 154 4.98 -17.54 -11.50
C GLU A 154 5.27 -16.83 -10.17
N ILE A 155 4.74 -17.34 -9.06
CA ILE A 155 5.03 -16.81 -7.73
C ILE A 155 6.52 -16.88 -7.42
N SER A 156 7.16 -18.03 -7.69
CA SER A 156 8.59 -18.25 -7.44
C SER A 156 9.47 -17.29 -8.26
N ASP A 157 9.17 -17.11 -9.54
CA ASP A 157 9.96 -16.25 -10.43
C ASP A 157 9.81 -14.77 -10.04
N VAL A 158 8.58 -14.35 -9.77
CA VAL A 158 8.25 -12.96 -9.43
C VAL A 158 8.77 -12.58 -8.04
N THR A 159 8.65 -13.45 -7.04
CA THR A 159 9.14 -13.17 -5.67
C THR A 159 10.62 -13.44 -5.46
N GLY A 160 11.26 -14.20 -6.37
CA GLY A 160 12.69 -14.49 -6.34
C GLY A 160 13.50 -13.62 -7.31
N PRO A 161 14.00 -14.16 -8.44
CA PRO A 161 14.96 -13.47 -9.30
C PRO A 161 14.42 -12.15 -9.88
N LEU A 162 13.15 -12.11 -10.29
CA LEU A 162 12.56 -10.87 -10.82
C LEU A 162 12.41 -9.80 -9.74
N ARG A 163 12.18 -10.19 -8.47
CA ARG A 163 12.12 -9.24 -7.36
C ARG A 163 13.45 -8.54 -7.14
N THR A 164 14.58 -9.22 -7.32
CA THR A 164 15.92 -8.63 -7.24
C THR A 164 16.12 -7.58 -8.34
N VAL A 165 15.72 -7.87 -9.58
CA VAL A 165 15.78 -6.91 -10.69
C VAL A 165 14.87 -5.71 -10.42
N ALA A 166 13.66 -5.96 -9.93
CA ALA A 166 12.72 -4.91 -9.54
C ALA A 166 13.29 -4.01 -8.43
N GLU A 167 13.94 -4.57 -7.41
CA GLU A 167 14.56 -3.78 -6.33
C GLU A 167 15.62 -2.82 -6.88
N ALA A 168 16.49 -3.32 -7.77
CA ALA A 168 17.48 -2.48 -8.43
C ALA A 168 16.81 -1.38 -9.28
N ALA A 169 15.69 -1.70 -9.95
CA ALA A 169 14.93 -0.75 -10.75
C ALA A 169 14.26 0.36 -9.93
N VAL A 170 13.79 0.05 -8.72
CA VAL A 170 13.25 1.04 -7.77
C VAL A 170 14.29 2.09 -7.42
N GLY A 171 15.55 1.69 -7.26
CA GLY A 171 16.66 2.57 -6.87
C GLY A 171 17.26 3.43 -8.00
N ARG A 172 16.83 3.29 -9.26
CA ARG A 172 17.50 3.94 -10.41
C ARG A 172 17.35 5.46 -10.42
N ASP A 173 16.24 5.98 -9.92
CA ASP A 173 16.00 7.41 -9.78
C ASP A 173 15.97 7.79 -8.29
N PRO A 174 17.13 8.19 -7.72
CA PRO A 174 17.23 8.50 -6.30
C PRO A 174 16.45 9.76 -5.91
N LEU A 175 16.19 10.68 -6.85
CA LEU A 175 15.36 11.86 -6.59
C LEU A 175 13.90 11.42 -6.40
N THR A 176 13.34 10.73 -7.39
CA THR A 176 11.94 10.27 -7.35
C THR A 176 11.70 9.33 -6.17
N LEU A 177 12.61 8.38 -5.92
CA LEU A 177 12.52 7.49 -4.76
C LEU A 177 12.64 8.24 -3.43
N GLY A 178 13.58 9.17 -3.33
CA GLY A 178 13.78 10.00 -2.14
C GLY A 178 12.53 10.82 -1.83
N THR A 179 11.98 11.51 -2.82
CA THR A 179 10.75 12.32 -2.68
C THR A 179 9.57 11.43 -2.31
N THR A 180 9.37 10.29 -2.98
CA THR A 180 8.31 9.32 -2.66
C THR A 180 8.38 8.86 -1.20
N ARG A 181 9.57 8.51 -0.70
CA ARG A 181 9.77 8.10 0.71
C ARG A 181 9.46 9.23 1.69
N LEU A 182 9.87 10.46 1.39
CA LEU A 182 9.54 11.63 2.22
C LEU A 182 8.03 11.87 2.27
N LEU A 183 7.33 11.79 1.14
CA LEU A 183 5.87 11.93 1.11
C LEU A 183 5.18 10.81 1.90
N ALA A 184 5.64 9.57 1.80
CA ALA A 184 5.13 8.47 2.64
C ALA A 184 5.32 8.76 4.13
N HIS A 185 6.46 9.32 4.54
CA HIS A 185 6.69 9.76 5.92
C HIS A 185 5.75 10.89 6.38
N MET A 186 5.46 11.85 5.49
CA MET A 186 4.53 12.93 5.79
C MET A 186 3.09 12.41 5.91
N VAL A 187 2.66 11.57 4.97
CA VAL A 187 1.33 10.92 4.99
C VAL A 187 1.15 10.19 6.32
N ASN A 188 2.10 9.35 6.74
CA ASN A 188 1.98 8.57 7.98
C ASN A 188 2.03 9.37 9.29
N ARG A 189 2.33 10.67 9.26
CA ARG A 189 2.23 11.57 10.42
C ARG A 189 0.88 12.29 10.50
N LEU A 190 0.06 12.16 9.47
CA LEU A 190 -1.26 12.76 9.40
C LEU A 190 -2.34 11.75 9.80
N PRO A 191 -3.40 12.20 10.49
CA PRO A 191 -4.50 11.35 10.88
C PRO A 191 -5.21 10.76 9.66
N MET A 192 -5.78 9.57 9.80
CA MET A 192 -6.42 8.86 8.69
C MET A 192 -7.76 9.49 8.27
N GLU A 193 -8.54 10.03 9.22
CA GLU A 193 -9.94 10.46 8.99
C GLU A 193 -10.19 11.96 9.22
N ALA A 194 -9.14 12.77 9.41
CA ALA A 194 -9.37 14.20 9.61
C ALA A 194 -9.61 14.94 8.28
N ALA A 195 -10.76 15.60 8.19
CA ALA A 195 -10.96 16.68 7.23
C ALA A 195 -10.09 17.90 7.63
N PHE A 196 -9.60 18.64 6.63
CA PHE A 196 -8.92 19.94 6.79
C PHE A 196 -7.93 20.06 7.96
N ASP A 197 -6.66 19.74 7.72
CA ASP A 197 -5.61 19.81 8.74
C ASP A 197 -4.40 20.66 8.28
N ALA A 198 -4.67 21.94 8.01
CA ALA A 198 -3.62 22.91 7.64
C ALA A 198 -2.70 23.24 8.83
N GLU A 199 -3.22 23.16 10.05
CA GLU A 199 -2.47 23.48 11.28
C GLU A 199 -1.30 22.51 11.51
N ARG A 200 -1.44 21.24 11.07
CA ARG A 200 -0.36 20.24 11.17
C ARG A 200 0.78 20.39 10.17
N ILE A 201 0.69 21.27 9.17
CA ILE A 201 1.73 21.41 8.14
C ILE A 201 3.08 21.71 8.75
N GLY A 202 3.15 22.64 9.72
CA GLY A 202 4.39 23.01 10.39
C GLY A 202 5.04 21.84 11.12
N ALA A 203 4.24 21.05 11.84
CA ALA A 203 4.70 19.88 12.56
C ALA A 203 5.18 18.77 11.61
N VAL A 204 4.40 18.45 10.57
CA VAL A 204 4.78 17.44 9.57
C VAL A 204 6.07 17.83 8.83
N ARG A 205 6.20 19.11 8.46
CA ARG A 205 7.41 19.67 7.86
C ARG A 205 8.60 19.49 8.80
N ALA A 206 8.49 19.93 10.05
CA ALA A 206 9.60 19.86 11.01
C ALA A 206 10.04 18.42 11.30
N GLN A 207 9.09 17.49 11.41
CA GLN A 207 9.36 16.08 11.74
C GLN A 207 9.86 15.24 10.56
N THR A 208 9.68 15.71 9.32
CA THR A 208 10.05 14.94 8.11
C THR A 208 11.19 15.59 7.32
N LEU A 209 11.30 16.92 7.35
CA LEU A 209 12.29 17.70 6.63
C LEU A 209 13.20 18.45 7.62
N ASP A 210 13.71 17.74 8.62
CA ASP A 210 14.68 18.26 9.57
C ASP A 210 16.04 18.56 8.90
N ALA A 211 16.96 19.20 9.64
CA ALA A 211 18.26 19.60 9.11
C ALA A 211 19.08 18.39 8.61
N ARG A 212 18.98 17.26 9.29
CA ARG A 212 19.69 16.02 8.92
C ARG A 212 19.17 15.47 7.60
N THR A 213 17.86 15.40 7.43
CA THR A 213 17.21 14.90 6.21
C THR A 213 17.50 15.81 5.03
N ARG A 214 17.41 17.14 5.23
CA ARG A 214 17.78 18.12 4.20
C ARG A 214 19.24 18.01 3.76
N ALA A 215 20.15 17.76 4.70
CA ALA A 215 21.56 17.54 4.40
C ALA A 215 21.81 16.23 3.65
N ALA A 216 21.13 15.14 4.04
CA ALA A 216 21.29 13.82 3.44
C ALA A 216 20.69 13.72 2.02
N MET A 217 19.58 14.40 1.75
CA MET A 217 18.86 14.33 0.47
C MET A 217 18.31 15.70 0.04
N PRO A 218 19.17 16.65 -0.33
CA PRO A 218 18.77 18.05 -0.54
C PRO A 218 17.79 18.23 -1.70
N ALA A 219 17.97 17.51 -2.81
CA ALA A 219 17.09 17.61 -3.97
C ALA A 219 15.69 17.05 -3.67
N ALA A 220 15.61 15.84 -3.10
CA ALA A 220 14.35 15.23 -2.68
C ALA A 220 13.63 16.07 -1.61
N SER A 221 14.36 16.62 -0.65
CA SER A 221 13.79 17.49 0.38
C SER A 221 13.19 18.77 -0.20
N ARG A 222 13.85 19.40 -1.19
CA ARG A 222 13.29 20.57 -1.89
C ARG A 222 12.02 20.21 -2.66
N GLN A 223 12.01 19.08 -3.36
CA GLN A 223 10.84 18.65 -4.12
C GLN A 223 9.67 18.29 -3.19
N ALA A 224 9.92 17.58 -2.10
CA ALA A 224 8.91 17.29 -1.08
C ALA A 224 8.35 18.56 -0.43
N GLU A 225 9.19 19.58 -0.17
CA GLU A 225 8.75 20.88 0.32
C GLU A 225 7.84 21.60 -0.70
N GLN A 226 8.21 21.61 -1.98
CA GLN A 226 7.38 22.21 -3.04
C GLN A 226 6.01 21.53 -3.14
N ILE A 227 5.98 20.19 -3.03
CA ILE A 227 4.73 19.42 -3.01
C ILE A 227 3.90 19.76 -1.78
N LEU A 228 4.53 19.85 -0.60
CA LEU A 228 3.84 20.24 0.64
C LEU A 228 3.21 21.64 0.53
N GLU A 229 3.93 22.62 -0.01
CA GLU A 229 3.37 23.97 -0.24
C GLU A 229 2.24 23.95 -1.28
N THR A 230 2.39 23.18 -2.36
CA THR A 230 1.33 23.02 -3.36
C THR A 230 0.06 22.44 -2.71
N CYS A 231 0.21 21.42 -1.87
CA CYS A 231 -0.91 20.84 -1.14
C CYS A 231 -1.54 21.83 -0.15
N ARG A 232 -0.73 22.67 0.52
CA ARG A 232 -1.24 23.75 1.37
C ARG A 232 -2.14 24.72 0.59
N GLU A 233 -1.68 25.17 -0.58
CA GLU A 233 -2.45 26.10 -1.40
C GLU A 233 -3.74 25.46 -1.93
N LEU A 234 -3.70 24.18 -2.33
CA LEU A 234 -4.89 23.44 -2.77
C LEU A 234 -5.92 23.26 -1.65
N LEU A 235 -5.48 23.13 -0.40
CA LEU A 235 -6.38 23.11 0.76
C LEU A 235 -7.04 24.47 0.99
N ARG A 236 -6.29 25.57 0.87
CA ARG A 236 -6.82 26.94 1.04
C ARG A 236 -7.98 27.25 0.10
N VAL A 237 -8.01 26.66 -1.09
CA VAL A 237 -9.06 26.85 -2.10
C VAL A 237 -10.08 25.72 -2.15
N GLU A 238 -10.14 24.88 -1.11
CA GLU A 238 -11.08 23.76 -0.96
C GLU A 238 -11.09 22.75 -2.12
N ARG A 239 -9.98 22.62 -2.84
CA ARG A 239 -9.83 21.69 -3.98
C ARG A 239 -9.41 20.29 -3.58
N GLN A 240 -9.08 20.06 -2.31
CA GLN A 240 -8.66 18.78 -1.76
C GLN A 240 -9.30 18.54 -0.39
N PRO A 241 -9.71 17.30 -0.08
CA PRO A 241 -10.43 17.00 1.15
C PRO A 241 -9.55 17.06 2.41
N SER A 242 -8.24 16.77 2.28
CA SER A 242 -7.27 16.85 3.39
C SER A 242 -5.83 16.92 2.89
N LEU A 243 -4.92 17.36 3.77
CA LEU A 243 -3.48 17.37 3.48
C LEU A 243 -2.98 15.96 3.17
N ARG A 244 -3.46 14.97 3.92
CA ARG A 244 -3.10 13.56 3.72
C ARG A 244 -3.50 13.08 2.34
N ALA A 245 -4.70 13.42 1.88
CA ALA A 245 -5.19 13.04 0.55
C ALA A 245 -4.33 13.66 -0.56
N CYS A 246 -4.00 14.95 -0.46
CA CYS A 246 -3.16 15.61 -1.46
C CYS A 246 -1.74 15.01 -1.51
N LEU A 247 -1.09 14.83 -0.35
CA LEU A 247 0.24 14.22 -0.29
C LEU A 247 0.23 12.77 -0.76
N GLY A 248 -0.83 12.01 -0.42
CA GLY A 248 -1.03 10.64 -0.90
C GLY A 248 -1.18 10.56 -2.41
N TYR A 249 -1.92 11.48 -3.03
CA TYR A 249 -2.03 11.55 -4.49
C TYR A 249 -0.69 11.88 -5.17
N GLN A 250 0.06 12.84 -4.63
CA GLN A 250 1.38 13.21 -5.15
C GLN A 250 2.39 12.07 -4.99
N HIS A 251 2.33 11.36 -3.86
CA HIS A 251 3.07 10.11 -3.65
C HIS A 251 2.75 9.07 -4.72
N ASP A 252 1.47 8.86 -5.02
CA ASP A 252 1.03 7.84 -5.98
C ASP A 252 1.49 8.14 -7.41
N ILE A 253 1.55 9.42 -7.81
CA ILE A 253 2.11 9.85 -9.11
C ILE A 253 3.58 9.42 -9.22
N LEU A 254 4.41 9.80 -8.24
CA LEU A 254 5.83 9.47 -8.26
C LEU A 254 6.07 7.95 -8.18
N ASN A 255 5.26 7.25 -7.38
CA ASN A 255 5.36 5.81 -7.24
C ASN A 255 4.92 5.04 -8.50
N ALA A 256 3.99 5.59 -9.29
CA ALA A 256 3.66 5.05 -10.60
C ALA A 256 4.87 5.14 -11.57
N GLU A 257 5.64 6.23 -11.54
CA GLU A 257 6.88 6.34 -12.34
C GLU A 257 7.91 5.28 -11.94
N ILE A 258 8.07 5.03 -10.63
CA ILE A 258 8.91 3.94 -10.11
C ILE A 258 8.41 2.59 -10.63
N THR A 259 7.10 2.34 -10.60
CA THR A 259 6.49 1.10 -11.11
C THR A 259 6.74 0.94 -12.62
N HIS A 260 6.66 2.01 -13.41
CA HIS A 260 7.01 1.97 -14.83
C HIS A 260 8.50 1.66 -15.05
N SER A 261 9.40 2.16 -14.19
CA SER A 261 10.83 1.76 -14.21
C SER A 261 11.00 0.26 -13.95
N VAL A 262 10.29 -0.28 -12.95
CA VAL A 262 10.27 -1.71 -12.65
C VAL A 262 9.80 -2.51 -13.88
N TRP A 263 8.64 -2.19 -14.46
CA TRP A 263 8.13 -2.94 -15.62
C TRP A 263 9.05 -2.92 -16.82
N ARG A 264 9.71 -1.79 -17.11
CA ARG A 264 10.71 -1.73 -18.19
C ARG A 264 11.88 -2.67 -17.94
N SER A 265 12.24 -2.87 -16.69
CA SER A 265 13.39 -3.68 -16.25
C SER A 265 13.09 -5.18 -16.14
N LEU A 266 11.81 -5.55 -16.12
CA LEU A 266 11.38 -6.95 -16.08
C LEU A 266 11.09 -7.52 -17.48
N ARG A 267 11.28 -6.72 -18.54
CA ARG A 267 11.09 -7.19 -19.91
C ARG A 267 12.23 -8.13 -20.31
N PRO A 268 11.96 -9.22 -21.05
CA PRO A 268 13.02 -10.07 -21.59
C PRO A 268 14.03 -9.26 -22.41
N GLY A 269 15.33 -9.42 -22.11
CA GLY A 269 16.43 -8.79 -22.87
C GLY A 269 16.81 -7.36 -22.46
N SER A 270 16.30 -6.84 -21.34
CA SER A 270 16.67 -5.53 -20.76
C SER A 270 17.92 -5.54 -19.90
#